data_AF-A0A3M1Z3M6-F1
#
_entry.id   AF-A0A3M1Z3M6-F1
#
_cell.length_a   1.000
_cell.length_b   1.000
_cell.length_c   1.000
_cell.angle_alpha   90.00
_cell.angle_beta   90.00
_cell.angle_gamma   90.00
#
_symmetry.space_group_name_H-M   'P 1'
#
loop_
_entity.id
_entity.type
_entity.pdbx_description
1 polymer ?
#
loop_
_entity_poly.entity_id
_entity_poly.type
_entity_poly.pdbx_seq_one_letter_code
_entity_poly.pdbx_strand_id
1 'polypeptide(L)'
;GYGTEVAEGKEVREFDGKMYVMERWLKADFAIVKAWKGDTHGNLIYKATARNFNPLMAMAGKITIAEVEELVPAGELDPNEIHTPGIFVQRIFQGVNYEKRIEQRTVRKC
;
A
#
# COMPACT_ATOMS: atom_id res chain seq x y z
N GLY A 1 18.88 -6.75 -11.15
CA GLY A 1 18.21 -6.10 -12.30
C GLY A 1 18.55 -6.88 -13.54
N TYR A 2 19.30 -6.33 -14.49
CA TYR A 2 19.94 -7.11 -15.55
C TYR A 2 21.30 -7.65 -15.06
N GLY A 3 21.69 -8.88 -15.44
CA GLY A 3 22.96 -9.50 -15.04
C GLY A 3 23.03 -10.02 -13.60
N THR A 4 21.89 -10.23 -12.95
CA THR A 4 21.77 -10.82 -11.60
C THR A 4 20.90 -12.06 -11.67
N GLU A 5 20.96 -12.95 -10.66
CA GLU A 5 20.09 -14.14 -10.56
C GLU A 5 18.59 -13.82 -10.75
N VAL A 6 18.14 -12.63 -10.34
CA VAL A 6 16.74 -12.17 -10.52
C VAL A 6 16.32 -12.04 -12.00
N ALA A 7 17.26 -11.93 -12.93
CA ALA A 7 17.01 -11.85 -14.37
C ALA A 7 16.90 -13.22 -15.04
N GLU A 8 17.34 -14.29 -14.37
CA GLU A 8 17.36 -15.62 -14.96
C GLU A 8 15.94 -16.11 -15.22
N GLY A 9 15.68 -16.52 -16.48
CA GLY A 9 14.36 -16.98 -16.91
C GLY A 9 13.34 -15.87 -17.21
N LYS A 10 13.71 -14.58 -17.08
CA LYS A 10 12.85 -13.46 -17.49
C LYS A 10 13.21 -12.98 -18.90
N GLU A 11 12.21 -12.51 -19.64
CA GLU A 11 12.44 -11.93 -20.97
C GLU A 11 13.27 -10.65 -20.83
N VAL A 12 14.35 -10.55 -21.60
CA VAL A 12 15.20 -9.37 -21.64
C VAL A 12 15.15 -8.79 -23.04
N ARG A 13 14.97 -7.48 -23.15
CA ARG A 13 14.93 -6.79 -24.43
C ARG A 13 15.81 -5.54 -24.39
N GLU A 14 16.50 -5.29 -25.49
CA GLU A 14 17.29 -4.08 -25.67
C GLU A 14 16.39 -2.93 -26.13
N PHE A 15 16.49 -1.80 -25.43
CA PHE A 15 15.89 -0.53 -25.81
C PHE A 15 16.95 0.56 -25.68
N ASP A 16 17.16 1.34 -26.74
CA ASP A 16 18.10 2.46 -26.78
C ASP A 16 19.52 2.11 -26.30
N GLY A 17 20.03 0.95 -26.71
CA GLY A 17 21.38 0.47 -26.34
C GLY A 17 21.51 -0.04 -24.89
N LYS A 18 20.39 -0.19 -24.17
CA LYS A 18 20.34 -0.68 -22.79
C LYS A 18 19.44 -1.91 -22.68
N MET A 19 19.88 -2.88 -21.88
CA MET A 19 19.13 -4.11 -21.62
C MET A 19 18.14 -3.91 -20.48
N TYR A 20 16.87 -4.24 -20.73
CA TYR A 20 15.78 -4.16 -19.75
C TYR A 20 15.17 -5.54 -19.52
N VAL A 21 14.87 -5.85 -18.26
CA VAL A 21 14.18 -7.09 -17.88
C VAL A 21 12.67 -6.81 -17.85
N MET A 22 11.88 -7.66 -18.50
CA MET A 22 10.43 -7.58 -18.48
C MET A 22 9.88 -8.16 -17.17
N GLU A 23 9.28 -7.31 -16.36
CA GLU A 23 8.54 -7.71 -15.16
C GLU A 23 7.04 -7.84 -15.49
N ARG A 24 6.40 -8.90 -14.98
CA ARG A 24 4.95 -9.05 -15.09
C ARG A 24 4.27 -8.26 -13.97
N TRP A 25 3.03 -7.82 -14.22
CA TRP A 25 2.21 -7.20 -13.17
C TRP A 25 1.97 -8.16 -12.00
N LEU A 26 1.91 -7.61 -10.78
CA LEU A 26 1.59 -8.37 -9.59
C LEU A 26 0.06 -8.50 -9.48
N LYS A 27 -0.45 -9.73 -9.57
CA LYS A 27 -1.87 -10.02 -9.33
C LYS A 27 -2.01 -10.73 -8.00
N ALA A 28 -2.75 -10.13 -7.07
CA ALA A 28 -3.03 -10.73 -5.77
C ALA A 28 -4.54 -10.98 -5.63
N ASP A 29 -4.92 -12.13 -5.06
CA ASP A 29 -6.33 -12.39 -4.76
C ASP A 29 -6.81 -11.57 -3.56
N PHE A 30 -5.93 -11.40 -2.57
CA PHE A 30 -6.19 -10.60 -1.37
C PHE A 30 -5.09 -9.56 -1.17
N ALA A 31 -5.48 -8.34 -0.83
CA ALA A 31 -4.58 -7.28 -0.39
C ALA A 31 -4.95 -6.87 1.03
N ILE A 32 -3.99 -6.92 1.94
CA ILE A 32 -4.17 -6.49 3.32
C ILE A 32 -3.41 -5.19 3.48
N VAL A 33 -4.11 -4.13 3.84
CA VAL A 33 -3.54 -2.78 3.92
C VAL A 33 -3.85 -2.16 5.27
N LYS A 34 -2.93 -1.33 5.77
CA LYS A 34 -3.11 -0.58 7.01
C LYS A 34 -3.16 0.91 6.72
N ALA A 35 -4.22 1.58 7.16
CA ALA A 35 -4.38 3.02 7.05
C ALA A 35 -4.59 3.66 8.43
N TRP A 36 -4.45 4.98 8.49
CA TRP A 36 -4.64 5.74 9.72
C TRP A 36 -6.13 6.01 9.97
N LYS A 37 -6.79 6.68 9.03
CA LYS A 37 -8.24 6.89 9.04
C LYS A 37 -8.87 6.23 7.83
N GLY A 38 -10.10 5.78 7.97
CA GLY A 38 -10.93 5.49 6.82
C GLY A 38 -12.41 5.74 7.08
N ASP A 39 -13.19 5.85 6.02
CA ASP A 39 -14.62 6.04 6.10
C ASP A 39 -15.42 4.77 5.80
N THR A 40 -16.74 4.82 6.05
CA THR A 40 -17.67 3.73 5.71
C THR A 40 -17.75 3.41 4.21
N HIS A 41 -17.29 4.31 3.33
CA HIS A 41 -17.20 4.06 1.88
C HIS A 41 -15.87 3.42 1.47
N GLY A 42 -14.93 3.22 2.40
CA GLY A 42 -13.62 2.63 2.15
C GLY A 42 -12.54 3.62 1.73
N ASN A 43 -12.79 4.93 1.77
CA ASN A 43 -11.76 5.94 1.52
C ASN A 43 -10.72 5.88 2.64
N LEU A 44 -9.43 5.89 2.27
CA LEU A 44 -8.34 5.73 3.23
C LEU A 44 -7.38 6.93 3.24
N ILE A 45 -6.96 7.27 4.45
CA ILE A 45 -5.93 8.27 4.71
C ILE A 45 -4.77 7.59 5.44
N TYR A 46 -3.54 7.75 4.92
CA TYR A 46 -2.33 7.22 5.52
C TYR A 46 -1.54 8.32 6.21
N LYS A 47 -0.92 7.99 7.34
CA LYS A 47 -0.10 8.92 8.13
C LYS A 47 1.38 8.77 7.81
N ALA A 48 2.01 9.85 7.33
CA ALA A 48 3.44 9.94 7.06
C ALA A 48 3.97 8.75 6.22
N THR A 49 5.06 8.12 6.65
CA THR A 49 5.72 7.01 5.95
C THR A 49 4.94 5.70 5.97
N ALA A 50 3.81 5.63 6.68
CA ALA A 50 2.90 4.48 6.59
C ALA A 50 2.19 4.39 5.22
N ARG A 51 2.30 5.42 4.38
CA ARG A 51 1.87 5.41 2.96
C ARG A 51 2.90 4.77 2.03
N ASN A 52 3.45 3.63 2.40
CA ASN A 52 4.44 2.94 1.58
C ASN A 52 3.76 2.17 0.42
N PHE A 53 3.67 0.86 0.52
CA PHE A 53 3.07 -0.03 -0.47
C PHE A 53 1.56 -0.23 -0.28
N ASN A 54 0.99 0.26 0.82
CA ASN A 54 -0.44 0.13 1.10
C ASN A 54 -1.36 0.55 -0.07
N PRO A 55 -1.22 1.75 -0.68
CA PRO A 55 -2.09 2.13 -1.81
C PRO A 55 -1.83 1.26 -3.06
N LEU A 56 -0.58 0.88 -3.32
CA LEU A 56 -0.23 0.04 -4.47
C LEU A 56 -0.82 -1.37 -4.33
N MET A 57 -0.74 -1.95 -3.13
CA MET A 57 -1.32 -3.27 -2.85
C MET A 57 -2.85 -3.24 -2.91
N ALA A 58 -3.49 -2.16 -2.44
CA ALA A 58 -4.93 -2.00 -2.55
C ALA A 58 -5.42 -2.04 -4.01
N MET A 59 -4.63 -1.51 -4.95
CA MET A 59 -4.97 -1.54 -6.38
C MET A 59 -4.63 -2.87 -7.06
N ALA A 60 -3.64 -3.61 -6.56
CA ALA A 60 -3.21 -4.90 -7.10
C ALA A 60 -4.07 -6.09 -6.63
N GLY A 61 -4.79 -5.92 -5.53
CA GLY A 61 -5.65 -6.94 -4.93
C GLY A 61 -7.02 -7.03 -5.59
N LYS A 62 -7.52 -8.24 -5.81
CA LYS A 62 -8.92 -8.48 -6.18
C LYS A 62 -9.87 -8.19 -5.01
N ILE A 63 -9.46 -8.55 -3.78
CA ILE A 63 -10.17 -8.26 -2.54
C ILE A 63 -9.21 -7.57 -1.57
N THR A 64 -9.40 -6.29 -1.37
CA THR A 64 -8.66 -5.44 -0.44
C THR A 64 -9.40 -5.33 0.87
N ILE A 65 -8.68 -5.68 1.94
CA ILE A 65 -9.10 -5.57 3.32
C ILE A 65 -8.24 -4.49 3.98
N ALA A 66 -8.87 -3.39 4.39
CA ALA A 66 -8.22 -2.27 5.04
C ALA A 66 -8.45 -2.29 6.55
N GLU A 67 -7.35 -2.36 7.31
CA GLU A 67 -7.34 -2.09 8.74
C GLU A 67 -7.13 -0.59 8.96
N VAL A 68 -8.03 0.06 9.71
CA VAL A 68 -7.92 1.48 10.06
C VAL A 68 -7.84 1.69 11.56
N GLU A 69 -7.12 2.73 12.00
CA GLU A 69 -7.05 3.11 13.42
C GLU A 69 -8.34 3.82 13.84
N GLU A 70 -8.85 4.68 12.96
CA GLU A 70 -10.07 5.46 13.16
C GLU A 70 -11.03 5.20 11.99
N LEU A 71 -12.23 4.72 12.30
CA LEU A 71 -13.31 4.53 11.34
C LEU A 71 -14.34 5.63 11.54
N VAL A 72 -14.55 6.46 10.51
CA VAL A 72 -15.49 7.58 10.55
C VAL A 72 -16.67 7.37 9.59
N PRO A 73 -17.83 8.00 9.82
CA PRO A 73 -18.90 8.08 8.84
C PRO A 73 -18.46 8.69 7.51
N ALA A 74 -19.09 8.24 6.42
CA ALA A 74 -18.95 8.85 5.11
C ALA A 74 -19.24 10.36 5.12
N GLY A 75 -18.34 11.14 4.53
CA GLY A 75 -18.45 12.60 4.43
C GLY A 75 -17.76 13.38 5.56
N GLU A 76 -17.23 12.69 6.58
CA GLU A 76 -16.38 13.34 7.59
C GLU A 76 -14.93 13.54 7.12
N LEU A 77 -14.47 12.74 6.16
CA LEU A 77 -13.16 12.91 5.55
C LEU A 77 -13.22 13.96 4.44
N ASP A 78 -12.29 14.91 4.45
CA ASP A 78 -12.15 15.88 3.35
C ASP A 78 -11.77 15.14 2.06
N PRO A 79 -12.54 15.30 0.97
CA PRO A 79 -12.24 14.66 -0.31
C PRO A 79 -10.83 14.91 -0.85
N ASN A 80 -10.21 16.06 -0.52
CA ASN A 80 -8.86 16.41 -0.95
C ASN A 80 -7.76 15.72 -0.12
N GLU A 81 -8.10 15.18 1.05
CA GLU A 81 -7.16 14.46 1.91
C GLU A 81 -7.19 12.94 1.69
N ILE A 82 -8.08 12.45 0.83
CA ILE A 82 -8.20 11.02 0.49
C ILE A 82 -7.00 10.58 -0.35
N HIS A 83 -6.30 9.55 0.12
CA HIS A 83 -5.14 8.99 -0.59
C HIS A 83 -5.49 7.79 -1.45
N THR A 84 -6.27 6.85 -0.89
CA THR A 84 -6.81 5.72 -1.65
C THR A 84 -8.32 5.87 -1.67
N PRO A 85 -8.92 6.06 -2.86
CA PRO A 85 -10.36 6.06 -3.02
C PRO A 85 -10.96 4.71 -2.62
N GLY A 86 -12.15 4.73 -2.03
CA GLY A 86 -12.83 3.53 -1.54
C GLY A 86 -13.19 2.49 -2.58
N ILE A 87 -13.16 2.83 -3.87
CA ILE A 87 -13.36 1.86 -4.96
C ILE A 87 -12.37 0.68 -4.91
N PHE A 88 -11.15 0.92 -4.38
CA PHE A 88 -10.12 -0.10 -4.27
C PHE A 88 -10.23 -0.93 -2.98
N VAL A 89 -11.18 -0.64 -2.10
CA VAL A 89 -11.33 -1.26 -0.78
C VAL A 89 -12.67 -1.97 -0.71
N GLN A 90 -12.67 -3.29 -0.47
CA GLN A 90 -13.92 -4.07 -0.39
C GLN A 90 -14.34 -4.34 1.04
N ARG A 91 -13.39 -4.39 1.99
CA ARG A 91 -13.69 -4.58 3.42
C ARG A 91 -12.86 -3.62 4.24
N ILE A 92 -13.49 -2.98 5.21
CA ILE A 92 -12.82 -2.10 6.17
C ILE A 92 -13.15 -2.58 7.58
N PHE A 93 -12.17 -2.55 8.48
CA PHE A 93 -12.39 -2.83 9.89
C PHE A 93 -11.49 -1.95 10.75
N GLN A 94 -11.97 -1.64 11.96
CA GLN A 94 -11.21 -0.86 12.93
C GLN A 94 -10.31 -1.77 13.78
N GLY A 95 -9.01 -1.51 13.76
CA GLY A 95 -8.03 -2.20 14.61
C GLY A 95 -8.02 -1.60 16.03
N VAL A 96 -8.39 -2.40 17.04
CA VAL A 96 -8.43 -1.94 18.45
C VAL A 96 -7.15 -2.21 19.25
N ASN A 97 -6.40 -3.26 18.91
CA ASN A 97 -5.22 -3.71 19.67
C ASN A 97 -4.04 -4.00 18.73
N TYR A 98 -3.31 -2.96 18.29
CA TYR A 98 -2.11 -3.14 17.48
C TYR A 98 -0.91 -2.40 18.09
N GLU A 99 0.25 -3.04 18.09
CA GLU A 99 1.51 -2.45 18.55
C GLU A 99 2.26 -1.81 17.38
N LYS A 100 2.52 -0.50 17.44
CA LYS A 100 3.46 0.16 16.52
C LYS A 100 4.90 -0.10 17.01
N ARG A 101 5.42 -1.29 16.71
CA ARG A 101 6.81 -1.64 17.06
C ARG A 101 7.79 -0.79 16.25
N ILE A 102 8.76 -0.20 16.93
CA ILE A 102 9.87 0.54 16.31
C ILE A 102 11.06 -0.41 16.27
N GLU A 103 11.51 -0.77 15.08
CA GLU A 103 12.64 -1.69 14.89
C GLU A 103 13.96 -1.08 15.43
N GLN A 104 14.24 0.17 15.07
CA GLN A 104 15.40 0.90 15.57
C GLN A 104 14.99 2.30 16.04
N ARG A 105 15.02 2.51 17.36
CA ARG A 105 14.69 3.79 17.98
C ARG A 105 15.93 4.68 18.06
N THR A 106 16.15 5.50 17.04
CA THR A 106 17.25 6.48 17.02
C THR A 106 16.77 7.82 17.56
N VAL A 107 17.38 8.30 18.65
CA VAL A 107 17.09 9.62 19.25
C VAL A 107 18.34 10.47 19.27
N ARG A 108 18.23 11.77 18.95
CA ARG A 108 19.34 12.72 19.08
C ARG A 108 19.41 13.16 20.55
N LYS A 109 20.60 13.11 21.17
CA LYS A 109 20.81 13.77 22.47
C LYS A 109 20.77 15.29 22.22
N CYS A 110 19.90 15.98 22.94
CA CYS A 110 19.88 17.45 22.98
C CYS A 110 21.06 17.95 23.82
#